data_AF-A0AAV1KQP8-F1
#
_entry.id   AF-A0AAV1KQP8-F1
#
_cell.length_a   1.000
_cell.length_b   1.000
_cell.length_c   1.000
_cell.angle_alpha   90.00
_cell.angle_beta   90.00
_cell.angle_gamma   90.00
#
_symmetry.space_group_name_H-M   'P 1'
#
loop_
_entity.id
_entity.type
_entity.pdbx_description
1 polymer ?
#
loop_
_entity_poly.entity_id
_entity_poly.type
_entity_poly.pdbx_seq_one_letter_code
_entity_poly.pdbx_strand_id
1 'polypeptide(L)'
;MTECGEPKRLIQQVPTRWNSTFFMLRRFLLLQEALKHCMALIERDWPNINTMEWELMGEVCTVLQPFEEVTSSISGDEYLTGSMVIVMTNCLTEICDDFLNKEEFALFNPTTKEIVTSLKNGLKEEDLLA
;
A
#
# COMPACT_ATOMS: atom_id res chain seq x y z
N MET A 1 -16.39 -0.82 -31.30
CA MET A 1 -15.13 -1.57 -31.17
C MET A 1 -14.52 -1.12 -29.87
N THR A 2 -14.59 -1.93 -28.83
CA THR A 2 -14.01 -1.65 -27.52
C THR A 2 -12.48 -1.63 -27.69
N GLU A 3 -11.81 -0.53 -27.34
CA GLU A 3 -10.35 -0.46 -27.33
C GLU A 3 -9.82 -1.54 -26.37
N CYS A 4 -9.20 -2.57 -26.95
CA CYS A 4 -8.47 -3.57 -26.17
C CYS A 4 -7.16 -2.92 -25.72
N GLY A 5 -7.15 -2.38 -24.49
CA GLY A 5 -5.94 -1.85 -23.87
C GLY A 5 -4.85 -2.93 -23.77
N GLU A 6 -3.59 -2.51 -23.71
CA GLU A 6 -2.46 -3.45 -23.66
C GLU A 6 -2.57 -4.42 -22.46
N PRO A 7 -2.26 -5.72 -22.66
CA PRO A 7 -2.38 -6.73 -21.61
C PRO A 7 -1.44 -6.41 -20.43
N LYS A 8 -2.02 -6.26 -19.25
CA LYS A 8 -1.29 -5.96 -18.01
C LYS A 8 -0.70 -7.25 -17.43
N ARG A 9 0.58 -7.19 -17.03
CA ARG A 9 1.30 -8.30 -16.37
C ARG A 9 1.33 -8.12 -14.86
N LEU A 10 1.50 -9.21 -14.12
CA LEU A 10 1.85 -9.15 -12.70
C LEU A 10 3.21 -8.45 -12.52
N ILE A 11 3.36 -7.77 -11.38
CA ILE A 11 4.62 -7.14 -10.97
C ILE A 11 5.16 -7.94 -9.80
N GLN A 12 6.44 -8.30 -9.84
CA GLN A 12 7.11 -8.95 -8.72
C GLN A 12 7.68 -7.90 -7.77
N GLN A 13 7.52 -8.11 -6.46
CA GLN A 13 8.16 -7.27 -5.45
C GLN A 13 9.70 -7.39 -5.52
N VAL A 14 10.38 -6.32 -5.12
CA VAL A 14 11.83 -6.20 -5.04
C VAL A 14 12.21 -5.85 -3.59
N PRO A 15 12.90 -6.75 -2.86
CA PRO A 15 13.09 -6.59 -1.41
C PRO A 15 13.80 -5.31 -0.98
N THR A 16 14.64 -4.74 -1.85
CA THR A 16 15.42 -3.52 -1.55
C THR A 16 14.65 -2.23 -1.79
N ARG A 17 13.46 -2.28 -2.37
CA ARG A 17 12.62 -1.10 -2.65
C ARG A 17 11.24 -1.33 -2.07
N TRP A 18 10.96 -0.72 -0.92
CA TRP A 18 9.72 -0.92 -0.19
C TRP A 18 8.45 -0.67 -1.04
N ASN A 19 8.47 0.34 -1.93
CA ASN A 19 7.36 0.66 -2.86
C ASN A 19 6.98 -0.48 -3.81
N SER A 20 7.90 -1.42 -4.07
CA SER A 20 7.64 -2.53 -4.99
C SER A 20 6.55 -3.48 -4.48
N THR A 21 6.45 -3.69 -3.17
CA THR A 21 5.40 -4.49 -2.55
C THR A 21 4.04 -3.84 -2.77
N PHE A 22 3.95 -2.52 -2.56
CA PHE A 22 2.74 -1.75 -2.83
C PHE A 22 2.31 -1.83 -4.29
N PHE A 23 3.24 -1.64 -5.25
CA PHE A 23 2.91 -1.75 -6.68
C PHE A 23 2.49 -3.16 -7.10
N MET A 24 3.12 -4.19 -6.53
CA MET A 24 2.71 -5.58 -6.72
C MET A 24 1.28 -5.78 -6.24
N LEU A 25 0.93 -5.39 -5.01
CA LEU A 25 -0.41 -5.55 -4.44
C LEU A 25 -1.46 -4.80 -5.27
N ARG A 26 -1.20 -3.54 -5.63
CA ARG A 26 -2.11 -2.77 -6.50
C ARG A 26 -2.33 -3.43 -7.86
N ARG A 27 -1.27 -3.98 -8.47
CA ARG A 27 -1.39 -4.73 -9.74
C ARG A 27 -2.14 -6.05 -9.55
N PHE A 28 -1.92 -6.72 -8.43
CA PHE A 28 -2.56 -7.98 -8.10
C PHE A 28 -4.08 -7.79 -7.95
N LEU A 29 -4.51 -6.76 -7.22
CA LEU A 29 -5.91 -6.36 -7.08
C LEU A 29 -6.54 -5.96 -8.41
N LEU A 30 -5.83 -5.17 -9.24
CA LEU A 30 -6.31 -4.81 -10.59
C LEU A 30 -6.60 -6.04 -11.46
N LEU A 31 -5.84 -7.12 -11.27
CA LEU A 31 -5.95 -8.35 -12.05
C LEU A 31 -6.79 -9.42 -11.36
N GLN A 32 -7.45 -9.13 -10.24
CA GLN A 32 -8.16 -10.11 -9.41
C GLN A 32 -9.06 -11.05 -10.23
N GLU A 33 -9.93 -10.52 -11.08
CA GLU A 33 -10.88 -11.34 -11.85
C GLU A 33 -10.17 -12.21 -12.89
N ALA A 34 -9.13 -11.68 -13.55
CA ALA A 34 -8.30 -12.46 -14.47
C ALA A 34 -7.55 -13.58 -13.72
N LEU A 35 -7.05 -13.30 -12.51
CA LEU A 35 -6.37 -14.27 -11.67
C LEU A 35 -7.31 -15.38 -11.19
N LYS A 36 -8.51 -15.04 -10.72
CA LYS A 36 -9.53 -16.01 -10.33
C LYS A 36 -9.88 -16.94 -11.48
N HIS A 37 -10.09 -16.41 -12.68
CA HIS A 37 -10.31 -17.23 -13.87
C HIS A 37 -9.12 -18.12 -14.22
N CYS A 38 -7.89 -17.57 -14.22
CA CYS A 38 -6.68 -18.36 -14.48
C CYS A 38 -6.49 -19.49 -13.47
N MET A 39 -6.71 -19.22 -12.18
CA MET A 39 -6.61 -20.22 -11.11
C MET A 39 -7.66 -21.32 -11.24
N ALA A 40 -8.85 -21.00 -11.74
CA ALA A 40 -9.89 -21.99 -12.02
C ALA A 40 -9.60 -22.86 -13.26
N LEU A 41 -8.90 -22.31 -14.25
CA LEU A 41 -8.59 -22.99 -15.52
C LEU A 41 -7.31 -23.83 -15.46
N ILE A 42 -6.33 -23.40 -14.67
CA ILE A 42 -5.02 -24.04 -14.60
C ILE A 42 -5.00 -24.98 -13.39
N GLU A 43 -5.00 -26.29 -13.64
CA GLU A 43 -4.84 -27.32 -12.62
C GLU A 43 -3.42 -27.28 -12.00
N ARG A 44 -3.26 -26.41 -11.01
CA ARG A 44 -2.09 -26.31 -10.14
C ARG A 44 -2.54 -26.10 -8.71
N ASP A 45 -1.68 -26.47 -7.78
CA ASP A 45 -1.85 -26.19 -6.36
C ASP A 45 -1.55 -24.71 -6.08
N TRP A 46 -2.52 -23.85 -6.36
CA TRP A 46 -2.43 -22.43 -6.07
C TRP A 46 -2.81 -22.17 -4.61
N PRO A 47 -2.14 -21.21 -3.93
CA PRO A 47 -2.62 -20.72 -2.64
C PRO A 47 -4.07 -20.23 -2.77
N ASN A 48 -4.95 -20.73 -1.90
CA ASN A 48 -6.34 -20.29 -1.88
C ASN A 48 -6.43 -18.91 -1.22
N ILE A 49 -6.71 -17.87 -2.03
CA ILE A 49 -6.87 -16.50 -1.54
C ILE A 49 -8.37 -16.24 -1.34
N ASN A 50 -8.78 -16.13 -0.09
CA ASN A 50 -10.17 -15.91 0.29
C ASN A 50 -10.57 -14.42 0.21
N THR A 51 -11.87 -14.15 0.31
CA THR A 51 -12.41 -12.78 0.21
C THR A 51 -11.79 -11.80 1.21
N MET A 52 -11.56 -12.23 2.45
CA MET A 52 -10.98 -11.37 3.49
C MET A 52 -9.52 -11.01 3.18
N GLU A 53 -8.76 -11.91 2.55
CA GLU A 53 -7.39 -11.64 2.11
C GLU A 53 -7.37 -10.63 0.94
N TRP A 54 -8.33 -10.72 0.02
CA TRP A 54 -8.51 -9.71 -1.04
C TRP A 54 -8.85 -8.32 -0.47
N GLU A 55 -9.77 -8.28 0.50
CA GLU A 55 -10.14 -7.04 1.20
C GLU A 55 -8.94 -6.46 1.97
N LEU A 56 -8.23 -7.29 2.74
CA LEU A 56 -7.02 -6.89 3.46
C LEU A 56 -5.97 -6.29 2.53
N MET A 57 -5.70 -6.90 1.37
CA MET A 57 -4.75 -6.34 0.39
C MET A 57 -5.21 -4.95 -0.10
N GLY A 58 -6.51 -4.77 -0.30
CA GLY A 58 -7.10 -3.47 -0.66
C GLY A 58 -6.90 -2.42 0.42
N GLU A 59 -7.22 -2.76 1.67
CA GLU A 59 -7.03 -1.87 2.83
C GLU A 59 -5.55 -1.49 3.03
N VAL A 60 -4.65 -2.46 2.92
CA VAL A 60 -3.20 -2.21 3.00
C VAL A 60 -2.74 -1.28 1.88
N CYS A 61 -3.25 -1.43 0.65
CA CYS A 61 -2.96 -0.49 -0.42
C CYS A 61 -3.46 0.92 -0.09
N THR A 62 -4.66 1.05 0.47
CA THR A 62 -5.22 2.35 0.90
C THR A 62 -4.32 3.02 1.96
N VAL A 63 -3.86 2.25 2.95
CA VAL A 63 -2.98 2.77 4.02
C VAL A 63 -1.60 3.16 3.48
N LEU A 64 -1.03 2.39 2.55
CA LEU A 64 0.32 2.64 2.02
C LEU A 64 0.36 3.70 0.91
N GLN A 65 -0.77 4.00 0.26
CA GLN A 65 -0.88 5.02 -0.80
C GLN A 65 -0.27 6.39 -0.40
N PRO A 66 -0.63 7.03 0.73
CA PRO A 66 -0.06 8.32 1.12
C PRO A 66 1.45 8.25 1.36
N PHE A 67 1.97 7.14 1.89
CA PHE A 67 3.41 6.95 2.08
C PHE A 67 4.15 6.84 0.74
N GLU A 68 3.56 6.16 -0.23
CA GLU A 68 4.15 6.06 -1.56
C GLU A 68 4.16 7.43 -2.26
N GLU A 69 3.08 8.19 -2.16
CA GLU A 69 2.99 9.55 -2.73
C GLU A 69 4.03 10.50 -2.15
N VAL A 70 4.19 10.52 -0.84
CA VAL A 70 5.20 11.34 -0.15
C VAL A 70 6.61 10.91 -0.57
N THR A 71 6.93 9.62 -0.49
CA THR A 71 8.27 9.13 -0.83
C THR A 71 8.60 9.28 -2.32
N SER A 72 7.62 9.11 -3.20
CA SER A 72 7.77 9.32 -4.64
C SER A 72 8.06 10.79 -4.94
N SER A 73 7.29 11.70 -4.33
CA SER A 73 7.50 13.15 -4.45
C SER A 73 8.89 13.56 -3.99
N ILE A 74 9.34 13.03 -2.84
CA ILE A 74 10.66 13.27 -2.27
C ILE A 74 11.77 12.69 -3.17
N SER A 75 11.60 11.47 -3.67
CA SER A 75 12.62 10.79 -4.48
C SER A 75 12.88 11.44 -5.85
N GLY A 76 11.93 12.22 -6.35
CA GLY A 76 12.02 12.94 -7.61
C GLY A 76 12.51 14.38 -7.50
N ASP A 77 12.65 14.90 -6.28
CA ASP A 77 13.07 16.28 -6.04
C ASP A 77 14.60 16.37 -5.94
N GLU A 78 15.21 17.27 -6.69
CA GLU A 78 16.67 17.51 -6.67
C GLU A 78 17.11 18.22 -5.37
N TYR A 79 16.17 18.90 -4.68
CA TYR A 79 16.47 19.71 -3.51
C TYR A 79 15.50 19.43 -2.35
N LEU A 80 15.73 18.32 -1.64
CA LEU A 80 15.08 18.12 -0.36
C LEU A 80 15.61 19.06 0.71
N THR A 81 14.72 19.89 1.27
CA THR A 81 15.03 20.66 2.48
C THR A 81 14.67 19.83 3.72
N GLY A 82 15.49 19.92 4.79
CA GLY A 82 15.18 19.25 6.05
C GLY A 82 13.82 19.66 6.64
N SER A 83 13.40 20.91 6.41
CA SER A 83 12.06 21.39 6.77
C SER A 83 10.92 20.64 6.07
N MET A 84 11.13 20.16 4.84
CA MET A 84 10.12 19.39 4.12
C MET A 84 9.89 18.03 4.77
N VAL A 85 10.95 17.39 5.27
CA VAL A 85 10.83 16.11 5.99
C VAL A 85 9.92 16.24 7.20
N ILE A 86 10.10 17.29 8.00
CA ILE A 86 9.26 17.56 9.18
C ILE A 86 7.78 17.72 8.80
N VAL A 87 7.49 18.51 7.75
CA VAL A 87 6.11 18.71 7.27
C VAL A 87 5.50 17.40 6.78
N MET A 88 6.26 16.59 6.06
CA MET A 88 5.81 15.30 5.51
C MET A 88 5.55 14.27 6.62
N THR A 89 6.43 14.18 7.63
CA THR A 89 6.24 13.30 8.79
C THR A 89 5.01 13.69 9.59
N ASN A 90 4.77 14.98 9.81
CA ASN A 90 3.55 15.46 10.47
C ASN A 90 2.29 15.12 9.66
N CYS A 91 2.32 15.35 8.34
CA CYS A 91 1.21 15.00 7.46
C CYS A 91 0.89 13.51 7.47
N LEU A 92 1.90 12.64 7.38
CA LEU A 92 1.71 11.19 7.46
C LEU A 92 1.20 10.75 8.84
N THR A 93 1.62 11.43 9.91
CA THR A 93 1.12 11.16 11.27
C THR A 93 -0.37 11.51 11.41
N GLU A 94 -0.79 12.65 10.88
CA GLU A 94 -2.20 13.05 10.84
C GLU A 94 -3.05 12.06 10.02
N ILE A 95 -2.53 11.59 8.89
CA ILE A 95 -3.19 10.57 8.07
C ILE A 95 -3.32 9.23 8.83
N CYS A 96 -2.30 8.81 9.57
CA CYS A 96 -2.40 7.64 10.44
C CYS A 96 -3.46 7.82 11.53
N ASP A 97 -3.57 9.03 12.09
CA ASP A 97 -4.62 9.36 13.05
C ASP A 97 -6.02 9.28 12.43
N ASP A 98 -6.17 9.77 11.20
CA ASP A 98 -7.42 9.65 10.44
C ASP A 98 -7.81 8.18 10.23
N PHE A 99 -6.86 7.33 9.83
CA PHE A 99 -7.10 5.89 9.66
C PHE A 99 -7.53 5.19 10.95
N LEU A 100 -7.08 5.65 12.11
CA LEU A 100 -7.43 5.03 13.40
C LEU A 100 -8.73 5.55 14.00
N ASN A 101 -9.11 6.80 13.70
CA ASN A 101 -10.19 7.50 14.40
C ASN A 101 -11.46 7.73 13.56
N LYS A 102 -11.39 7.72 12.22
CA LYS A 102 -12.58 7.95 11.38
C LYS A 102 -13.43 6.69 11.23
N GLU A 103 -14.75 6.86 11.26
CA GLU A 103 -15.73 5.76 11.15
C GLU A 103 -15.59 4.97 9.84
N GLU A 104 -15.19 5.62 8.75
CA GLU A 104 -14.94 5.00 7.45
C GLU A 104 -13.91 3.85 7.54
N PHE A 105 -12.93 3.97 8.43
CA PHE A 105 -11.88 2.97 8.65
C PHE A 105 -12.13 2.07 9.86
N ALA A 106 -13.25 2.27 10.58
CA ALA A 106 -13.59 1.45 11.74
C ALA A 106 -13.80 -0.03 11.36
N LEU A 107 -14.17 -0.30 10.11
CA LEU A 107 -14.39 -1.64 9.58
C LEU A 107 -13.13 -2.33 9.06
N PHE A 108 -11.99 -1.62 9.01
CA PHE A 108 -10.75 -2.23 8.56
C PHE A 108 -10.36 -3.44 9.41
N ASN A 109 -9.75 -4.41 8.74
CA ASN A 109 -9.20 -5.60 9.36
C ASN A 109 -8.27 -5.22 10.53
N PRO A 110 -8.29 -5.97 11.66
CA PRO A 110 -7.38 -5.74 12.77
C PRO A 110 -5.90 -5.66 12.36
N THR A 111 -5.47 -6.51 11.42
CA THR A 111 -4.10 -6.49 10.88
C THR A 111 -3.78 -5.18 10.16
N THR A 112 -4.74 -4.60 9.42
CA THR A 112 -4.54 -3.27 8.82
C THR A 112 -4.35 -2.21 9.90
N LYS A 113 -5.16 -2.25 10.97
CA LYS A 113 -5.04 -1.30 12.09
C LYS A 113 -3.72 -1.43 12.84
N GLU A 114 -3.22 -2.66 13.00
CA GLU A 114 -1.88 -2.92 13.53
C GLU A 114 -0.80 -2.31 12.64
N ILE A 115 -0.90 -2.47 11.31
CA ILE A 115 0.03 -1.84 10.35
C ILE A 115 0.02 -0.31 10.50
N VAL A 116 -1.16 0.32 10.54
CA VAL A 116 -1.29 1.77 10.74
C VAL A 116 -0.63 2.20 12.06
N THR A 117 -0.84 1.44 13.13
CA THR A 117 -0.23 1.71 14.44
C THR A 117 1.29 1.60 14.39
N SER A 118 1.83 0.57 13.74
CA SER A 118 3.27 0.39 13.54
C SER A 118 3.89 1.51 12.71
N LEU A 119 3.24 1.92 11.61
CA LEU A 119 3.68 3.03 10.77
C LEU A 119 3.71 4.34 11.56
N LYS A 120 2.64 4.63 12.32
CA LYS A 120 2.55 5.82 13.17
C LYS A 120 3.66 5.85 14.23
N ASN A 121 3.97 4.71 14.84
CA ASN A 121 5.04 4.64 15.84
C ASN A 121 6.41 4.84 15.20
N GLY A 122 6.65 4.25 14.02
CA GLY A 122 7.90 4.43 13.28
C GLY A 122 8.16 5.90 12.89
N LEU A 123 7.12 6.67 12.58
CA LEU A 123 7.24 8.10 12.29
C LEU A 123 7.67 8.95 13.51
N LYS A 124 7.45 8.46 14.74
CA LYS A 124 7.79 9.17 15.99
C LYS A 124 9.21 8.89 16.49
N GLU A 125 9.82 7.79 16.05
CA GLU A 125 11.16 7.40 16.53
C GLU A 125 12.28 8.29 15.97
N GLU A 126 12.02 9.12 14.95
CA GLU A 126 13.00 10.08 14.40
C GLU A 126 13.18 11.35 15.23
N ASP A 127 12.33 11.62 16.25
CA ASP A 127 12.49 12.75 17.18
C ASP A 127 13.61 12.54 18.22
N LEU A 128 14.32 11.40 18.21
CA LEU A 128 15.33 11.03 19.23
C LEU A 128 16.79 11.26 18.80
N LEU A 129 17.05 11.86 17.63
CA LEU A 129 18.42 12.14 17.15
C LEU A 129 18.69 13.61 16.80
N ALA A 130 17.86 14.54 17.29
CA ALA A 130 18.13 15.99 17.24
C ALA A 130 18.69 16.50 18.57
#